data_AF-A0A819T452-F1
#
_entry.id   AF-A0A819T452-F1
#
_cell.length_a   1.000
_cell.length_b   1.000
_cell.length_c   1.000
_cell.angle_alpha   90.00
_cell.angle_beta   90.00
_cell.angle_gamma   90.00
#
_symmetry.space_group_name_H-M   'P 1'
#
loop_
_entity.id
_entity.type
_entity.pdbx_description
1 polymer ?
#
loop_
_entity_poly.entity_id
_entity_poly.type
_entity_poly.pdbx_seq_one_letter_code
_entity_poly.pdbx_strand_id
1 'polypeptide(L)'
;HDVLNRINTIPIGLFSSKEYEQRSMLIKRFAFVIYASEKDEYNQYLPEILVCITDLLKLPQVPILYIQVFHFLRILLIRISSKNLISFWPIIMSELIQVLLQIEQDLLSDIDGNSRSYVQRMTTQEITLSNNPNLILKVYLYACKLLDILLAIPFSDIYQFQLFRSAFVDDHVKNYENSTLDTFITFSIRLSKLFEQKFQTIPIIQTSNFPLLRLRIISNISELFPFFNYLSKIHLYDNLYLKKDQIFLSDKTNAIETSILEDFLE
;
A
#
# COMPACT_ATOMS: atom_id res chain seq x y z
N HIS A 1 -5.08 4.14 25.46
CA HIS A 1 -4.79 3.05 26.42
C HIS A 1 -5.83 1.93 26.37
N ASP A 2 -7.11 2.18 26.68
CA ASP A 2 -8.16 1.13 26.70
C ASP A 2 -8.40 0.41 25.37
N VAL A 3 -8.27 1.11 24.23
CA VAL A 3 -8.49 0.50 22.91
C VAL A 3 -7.34 -0.43 22.51
N LEU A 4 -6.08 -0.02 22.75
CA LEU A 4 -4.89 -0.86 22.54
C LEU A 4 -4.94 -2.13 23.40
N ASN A 5 -5.30 -1.97 24.67
CA ASN A 5 -5.47 -3.11 25.56
C ASN A 5 -6.59 -4.04 25.06
N ARG A 6 -7.72 -3.49 24.58
CA ARG A 6 -8.81 -4.30 24.01
C ARG A 6 -8.41 -5.06 22.74
N ILE A 7 -7.52 -4.51 21.91
CA ILE A 7 -6.98 -5.21 20.73
C ILE A 7 -6.08 -6.38 21.16
N ASN A 8 -5.30 -6.20 22.23
CA ASN A 8 -4.37 -7.22 22.73
C ASN A 8 -5.02 -8.26 23.66
N THR A 9 -6.17 -7.96 24.27
CA THR A 9 -6.88 -8.86 25.18
C THR A 9 -7.79 -9.87 24.48
N ILE A 10 -7.98 -9.79 23.16
CA ILE A 10 -8.71 -10.83 22.44
C ILE A 10 -7.81 -12.07 22.44
N PRO A 11 -8.20 -13.16 23.13
CA PRO A 11 -7.39 -14.37 23.16
C PRO A 11 -7.19 -14.84 21.73
N ILE A 12 -5.96 -15.20 21.37
CA ILE A 12 -5.65 -15.89 20.11
C ILE A 12 -6.11 -17.34 20.31
N GLY A 13 -7.42 -17.52 20.34
CA GLY A 13 -8.12 -18.78 20.50
C GLY A 13 -8.51 -19.32 19.13
N LEU A 14 -8.43 -20.63 18.99
CA LEU A 14 -8.78 -21.37 17.79
C LEU A 14 -10.20 -20.99 17.26
N PHE A 15 -10.24 -20.33 16.09
CA PHE A 15 -11.35 -20.24 15.13
C PHE A 15 -12.69 -19.57 15.56
N SER A 16 -12.87 -18.31 15.18
CA SER A 16 -14.10 -17.87 14.50
C SER A 16 -13.83 -16.66 13.59
N SER A 17 -14.34 -16.65 12.34
CA SER A 17 -14.23 -15.51 11.41
C SER A 17 -14.72 -14.19 12.04
N LYS A 18 -15.69 -14.31 12.96
CA LYS A 18 -16.30 -13.23 13.73
C LYS A 18 -15.30 -12.52 14.66
N GLU A 19 -14.34 -13.22 15.24
CA GLU A 19 -13.29 -12.60 16.08
C GLU A 19 -12.36 -11.73 15.24
N TYR A 20 -11.97 -12.19 14.05
CA TYR A 20 -11.16 -11.38 13.14
C TYR A 20 -11.90 -10.17 12.60
N GLU A 21 -13.20 -10.30 12.33
CA GLU A 21 -14.06 -9.16 12.01
C GLU A 21 -14.12 -8.15 13.17
N GLN A 22 -14.36 -8.61 14.40
CA GLN A 22 -14.37 -7.74 15.59
C GLN A 22 -13.02 -7.04 15.79
N ARG A 23 -11.91 -7.78 15.65
CA ARG A 23 -10.56 -7.25 15.75
C ARG A 23 -10.28 -6.21 14.66
N SER A 24 -10.74 -6.47 13.43
CA SER A 24 -10.66 -5.51 12.32
C SER A 24 -11.41 -4.20 12.64
N MET A 25 -12.60 -4.28 13.23
CA MET A 25 -13.37 -3.11 13.66
C MET A 25 -12.67 -2.33 14.77
N LEU A 26 -12.00 -3.01 15.70
CA LEU A 26 -11.21 -2.34 16.74
C LEU A 26 -9.99 -1.62 16.17
N ILE A 27 -9.28 -2.22 15.21
CA ILE A 27 -8.18 -1.56 14.50
C ILE A 27 -8.70 -0.32 13.79
N LYS A 28 -9.81 -0.42 13.06
CA LYS A 28 -10.44 0.73 12.38
C LYS A 28 -10.80 1.85 13.34
N ARG A 29 -11.42 1.52 14.48
CA ARG A 29 -11.76 2.48 15.54
C ARG A 29 -10.51 3.13 16.13
N PHE A 30 -9.47 2.36 16.38
CA PHE A 30 -8.21 2.87 16.91
C PHE A 30 -7.51 3.81 15.91
N ALA A 31 -7.51 3.42 14.64
CA ALA A 31 -7.01 4.24 13.54
C ALA A 31 -7.77 5.56 13.44
N PHE A 32 -9.09 5.56 13.62
CA PHE A 32 -9.91 6.77 13.68
C PHE A 32 -9.55 7.67 14.87
N VAL A 33 -9.35 7.08 16.06
CA VAL A 33 -8.93 7.84 17.24
C VAL A 33 -7.61 8.56 17.01
N ILE A 34 -6.61 7.89 16.42
CA ILE A 34 -5.33 8.51 16.08
C ILE A 34 -5.50 9.55 14.97
N TYR A 35 -6.36 9.30 13.99
CA TYR A 35 -6.67 10.27 12.95
C TYR A 35 -7.23 11.58 13.52
N ALA A 36 -8.17 11.48 14.46
CA ALA A 36 -8.84 12.61 15.10
C ALA A 36 -8.03 13.28 16.23
N SER A 37 -6.92 12.68 16.67
CA SER A 37 -6.04 13.21 17.71
C SER A 37 -5.15 14.33 17.19
N GLU A 38 -4.37 15.01 18.03
CA GLU A 38 -3.33 15.93 17.55
C GLU A 38 -2.16 15.16 16.89
N LYS A 39 -1.37 15.86 16.05
CA LYS A 39 -0.20 15.28 15.41
C LYS A 39 0.80 14.87 16.51
N ASP A 40 1.42 13.71 16.37
CA ASP A 40 2.43 13.20 17.31
C ASP A 40 1.93 12.87 18.74
N GLU A 41 0.63 12.98 19.03
CA GLU A 41 0.05 12.72 20.36
C GLU A 41 0.31 11.28 20.86
N TYR A 42 0.37 10.31 19.94
CA TYR A 42 0.52 8.88 20.26
C TYR A 42 1.97 8.37 20.23
N ASN A 43 2.97 9.24 20.15
CA ASN A 43 4.38 8.85 19.99
C ASN A 43 4.88 7.88 21.07
N GLN A 44 4.47 8.06 22.33
CA GLN A 44 4.85 7.19 23.43
C GLN A 44 4.34 5.74 23.27
N TYR A 45 3.27 5.52 22.51
CA TYR A 45 2.66 4.21 22.29
C TYR A 45 3.14 3.55 20.99
N LEU A 46 3.98 4.21 20.18
CA LEU A 46 4.46 3.66 18.91
C LEU A 46 5.16 2.30 19.02
N PRO A 47 5.96 2.00 20.05
CA PRO A 47 6.53 0.67 20.22
C PRO A 47 5.46 -0.42 20.35
N GLU A 48 4.42 -0.17 21.14
CA GLU A 48 3.30 -1.10 21.34
C GLU A 48 2.45 -1.24 20.06
N ILE A 49 2.21 -0.12 19.37
CA ILE A 49 1.50 -0.10 18.08
C ILE A 49 2.26 -0.95 17.05
N LEU A 50 3.58 -0.81 16.98
CA LEU A 50 4.42 -1.58 16.06
C LEU A 50 4.33 -3.08 16.36
N VAL A 51 4.48 -3.48 17.63
CA VAL A 51 4.33 -4.88 18.04
C VAL A 51 2.96 -5.41 17.63
N CYS A 52 1.90 -4.66 17.91
CA CYS A 52 0.53 -5.02 17.54
C CYS A 52 0.37 -5.22 16.02
N ILE A 53 0.90 -4.30 15.20
CA ILE A 53 0.89 -4.41 13.74
C ILE A 53 1.66 -5.66 13.29
N THR A 54 2.86 -5.89 13.83
CA THR A 54 3.65 -7.07 13.44
C THR A 54 2.96 -8.37 13.83
N ASP A 55 2.29 -8.42 14.99
CA ASP A 55 1.56 -9.62 15.42
C ASP A 55 0.29 -9.86 14.60
N LEU A 56 -0.36 -8.80 14.11
CA LEU A 56 -1.50 -8.90 13.19
C LEU A 56 -1.07 -9.44 11.82
N LEU A 57 0.09 -9.01 11.31
CA LEU A 57 0.60 -9.39 9.99
C LEU A 57 1.25 -10.78 9.97
N LYS A 58 1.65 -11.32 11.12
CA LYS A 58 2.08 -12.73 11.27
C LYS A 58 0.95 -13.74 11.13
N LEU A 59 -0.31 -13.30 11.10
CA LEU A 59 -1.46 -14.20 10.98
C LEU A 59 -1.71 -14.49 9.49
N PRO A 60 -1.30 -15.65 8.97
CA PRO A 60 -1.59 -15.99 7.60
C PRO A 60 -3.11 -16.10 7.41
N GLN A 61 -3.56 -15.81 6.19
CA GLN A 61 -4.91 -16.09 5.69
C GLN A 61 -6.04 -15.23 6.28
N VAL A 62 -5.73 -14.05 6.83
CA VAL A 62 -6.75 -13.13 7.37
C VAL A 62 -6.74 -11.77 6.64
N PRO A 63 -7.17 -11.70 5.36
CA PRO A 63 -7.10 -10.47 4.55
C PRO A 63 -7.78 -9.25 5.17
N ILE A 64 -8.85 -9.48 5.95
CA ILE A 64 -9.60 -8.39 6.59
C ILE A 64 -8.73 -7.61 7.59
N LEU A 65 -7.75 -8.26 8.22
CA LEU A 65 -6.79 -7.57 9.07
C LEU A 65 -5.78 -6.79 8.23
N TYR A 66 -5.24 -7.36 7.15
CA TYR A 66 -4.32 -6.66 6.23
C TYR A 66 -4.94 -5.36 5.69
N ILE A 67 -6.21 -5.38 5.29
CA ILE A 67 -6.94 -4.19 4.83
C ILE A 67 -6.88 -3.08 5.91
N GLN A 68 -7.22 -3.43 7.15
CA GLN A 68 -7.23 -2.46 8.25
C GLN A 68 -5.82 -2.02 8.66
N VAL A 69 -4.82 -2.89 8.59
CA VAL A 69 -3.42 -2.53 8.85
C VAL A 69 -2.91 -1.56 7.79
N PHE A 70 -3.12 -1.82 6.49
CA PHE A 70 -2.71 -0.90 5.42
C PHE A 70 -3.41 0.47 5.54
N HIS A 71 -4.69 0.48 5.90
CA HIS A 71 -5.41 1.71 6.20
C HIS A 71 -4.80 2.45 7.41
N PHE A 72 -4.48 1.72 8.47
CA PHE A 72 -3.89 2.29 9.67
C PHE A 72 -2.48 2.84 9.43
N LEU A 73 -1.64 2.15 8.65
CA LEU A 73 -0.32 2.64 8.25
C LEU A 73 -0.39 3.98 7.50
N ARG A 74 -1.39 4.17 6.64
CA ARG A 74 -1.63 5.45 5.95
C ARG A 74 -1.92 6.59 6.93
N ILE A 75 -2.68 6.31 7.98
CA ILE A 75 -2.99 7.29 9.03
C ILE A 75 -1.74 7.61 9.84
N LEU A 76 -0.93 6.61 10.19
CA LEU A 76 0.34 6.83 10.87
C LEU A 76 1.25 7.76 10.06
N LEU A 77 1.36 7.56 8.74
CA LEU A 77 2.17 8.40 7.86
C LEU A 77 1.78 9.89 7.87
N ILE A 78 0.50 10.22 8.12
CA ILE A 78 0.04 11.62 8.17
C ILE A 78 -0.01 12.21 9.59
N ARG A 79 -0.27 11.38 10.61
CA ARG A 79 -0.44 11.84 12.01
C ARG A 79 0.83 11.75 12.84
N ILE A 80 1.83 11.00 12.40
CA ILE A 80 3.09 10.81 13.13
C ILE A 80 4.23 11.41 12.30
N SER A 81 5.08 12.22 12.93
CA SER A 81 6.25 12.76 12.27
C SER A 81 7.18 11.63 11.80
N SER A 82 7.73 11.76 10.58
CA SER A 82 8.55 10.70 9.95
C SER A 82 9.74 10.24 10.79
N LYS A 83 10.35 11.14 11.57
CA LYS A 83 11.41 10.81 12.53
C LYS A 83 11.00 9.75 13.56
N ASN A 84 9.72 9.69 13.91
CA ASN A 84 9.19 8.73 14.88
C ASN A 84 8.76 7.41 14.22
N LEU A 85 8.64 7.37 12.89
CA LEU A 85 8.25 6.18 12.12
C LEU A 85 9.46 5.36 11.63
N ILE A 86 10.68 5.68 12.05
CA ILE A 86 11.91 5.00 11.57
C ILE A 86 11.80 3.47 11.71
N SER A 87 11.29 2.98 12.84
CA SER A 87 11.12 1.54 13.11
C SER A 87 9.98 0.87 12.33
N PHE A 88 9.08 1.65 11.71
CA PHE A 88 7.95 1.12 10.94
C PHE A 88 8.31 0.86 9.47
N TRP A 89 9.37 1.47 8.94
CA TRP A 89 9.75 1.31 7.54
C TRP A 89 10.00 -0.15 7.11
N PRO A 90 10.72 -0.98 7.89
CA PRO A 90 10.92 -2.38 7.51
C PRO A 90 9.61 -3.13 7.29
N ILE A 91 8.62 -2.94 8.19
CA ILE A 91 7.32 -3.61 8.08
C ILE A 91 6.46 -3.01 6.96
N ILE A 92 6.41 -1.68 6.82
CA ILE A 92 5.69 -1.03 5.70
C ILE A 92 6.20 -1.57 4.36
N MET A 93 7.52 -1.65 4.21
CA MET A 93 8.17 -2.08 2.98
C MET A 93 8.00 -3.57 2.70
N SER A 94 8.17 -4.44 3.71
CA SER A 94 8.01 -5.89 3.52
C SER A 94 6.60 -6.23 3.06
N GLU A 95 5.57 -5.67 3.72
CA GLU A 95 4.18 -5.97 3.40
C GLU A 95 3.76 -5.42 2.04
N LEU A 96 4.19 -4.20 1.69
CA LEU A 96 3.94 -3.62 0.37
C LEU A 96 4.55 -4.47 -0.74
N ILE A 97 5.83 -4.83 -0.60
CA ILE A 97 6.54 -5.66 -1.59
C ILE A 97 5.86 -7.01 -1.72
N GLN A 98 5.45 -7.63 -0.62
CA GLN A 98 4.76 -8.91 -0.63
C GLN A 98 3.44 -8.85 -1.40
N VAL A 99 2.62 -7.81 -1.19
CA VAL A 99 1.36 -7.65 -1.93
C VAL A 99 1.60 -7.37 -3.42
N LEU A 100 2.59 -6.55 -3.78
CA LEU A 100 2.92 -6.29 -5.19
C LEU A 100 3.43 -7.54 -5.90
N LEU A 101 4.26 -8.36 -5.23
CA LEU A 101 4.67 -9.66 -5.74
C LEU A 101 3.47 -10.60 -5.91
N GLN A 102 2.48 -10.52 -5.04
CA GLN A 102 1.27 -11.33 -5.17
C GLN A 102 0.42 -10.91 -6.38
N ILE A 103 0.23 -9.60 -6.59
CA ILE A 103 -0.44 -9.06 -7.78
C ILE A 103 0.27 -9.55 -9.05
N GLU A 104 1.60 -9.50 -9.05
CA GLU A 104 2.41 -9.98 -10.17
C GLU A 104 2.17 -11.48 -10.46
N GLN A 105 2.15 -12.32 -9.42
CA GLN A 105 1.87 -13.74 -9.56
C GLN A 105 0.48 -14.02 -10.13
N ASP A 106 -0.55 -13.32 -9.65
CA ASP A 106 -1.93 -13.48 -10.12
C ASP A 106 -2.12 -13.00 -11.58
N LEU A 107 -1.30 -12.05 -12.03
CA LEU A 107 -1.29 -11.64 -13.44
C LEU A 107 -0.62 -12.70 -14.31
N LEU A 108 0.49 -13.29 -13.84
CA LEU A 108 1.24 -14.33 -14.55
C LEU A 108 0.50 -15.67 -14.62
N SER A 109 -0.21 -16.08 -13.57
CA SER A 109 -0.92 -17.36 -13.52
C SER A 109 -1.94 -17.53 -14.64
N ASP A 110 -2.53 -16.43 -15.09
CA ASP A 110 -3.56 -16.41 -16.12
C ASP A 110 -2.97 -16.36 -17.55
N ILE A 111 -1.71 -15.94 -17.69
CA ILE A 111 -1.02 -15.83 -18.99
C ILE A 111 -0.45 -17.19 -19.42
N ASP A 112 0.19 -17.91 -18.49
CA ASP A 112 0.99 -19.09 -18.84
C ASP A 112 0.26 -20.42 -18.72
N GLY A 113 -0.92 -20.49 -18.09
CA GLY A 113 -1.70 -21.73 -17.89
C GLY A 113 -1.01 -22.87 -17.13
N ASN A 114 0.33 -22.82 -16.92
CA ASN A 114 1.12 -23.90 -16.35
C ASN A 114 2.47 -23.47 -15.70
N SER A 115 2.83 -22.19 -15.66
CA SER A 115 4.10 -21.76 -15.05
C SER A 115 3.93 -21.39 -13.57
N ARG A 116 3.64 -22.38 -12.71
CA ARG A 116 3.99 -22.27 -11.29
C ARG A 116 5.51 -22.41 -11.18
N SER A 117 6.25 -21.31 -11.35
CA SER A 117 7.69 -21.31 -11.07
C SER A 117 7.89 -21.67 -9.58
N TYR A 118 8.36 -22.88 -9.34
CA TYR A 118 8.56 -23.50 -8.01
C TYR A 118 9.45 -22.69 -7.06
N VAL A 119 10.16 -21.67 -7.55
CA VAL A 119 11.14 -20.88 -6.80
C VAL A 119 10.49 -19.80 -5.90
N GLN A 120 9.29 -19.29 -6.23
CA GLN A 120 8.67 -18.18 -5.49
C GLN A 120 7.64 -18.61 -4.43
N ARG A 121 7.50 -19.91 -4.14
CA ARG A 121 6.62 -20.40 -3.06
C ARG A 121 7.26 -20.32 -1.67
N MET A 122 8.56 -20.06 -1.57
CA MET A 122 9.27 -20.01 -0.29
C MET A 122 9.08 -18.68 0.48
N THR A 123 8.53 -17.62 -0.15
CA THR A 123 8.39 -16.29 0.48
C THR A 123 6.97 -15.71 0.48
N THR A 124 6.02 -16.26 -0.27
CA THR A 124 4.65 -15.71 -0.43
C THR A 124 3.58 -16.45 0.38
N GLN A 125 3.97 -17.15 1.45
CA GLN A 125 3.19 -18.23 2.06
C GLN A 125 1.87 -17.84 2.76
N GLU A 126 1.45 -16.57 2.83
CA GLU A 126 0.50 -16.18 3.88
C GLU A 126 -0.79 -15.46 3.44
N ILE A 127 -0.83 -14.69 2.35
CA ILE A 127 -2.05 -13.96 1.95
C ILE A 127 -2.99 -14.81 1.05
N THR A 128 -2.42 -15.74 0.28
CA THR A 128 -3.08 -16.47 -0.82
C THR A 128 -4.05 -17.58 -0.43
N LEU A 129 -4.11 -17.96 0.84
CA LEU A 129 -4.98 -19.06 1.29
C LEU A 129 -6.34 -18.58 1.79
N SER A 130 -6.66 -17.30 1.61
CA SER A 130 -8.02 -16.81 1.86
C SER A 130 -8.95 -17.16 0.70
N ASN A 131 -10.05 -17.87 0.99
CA ASN A 131 -11.01 -18.32 -0.03
C ASN A 131 -11.91 -17.18 -0.59
N ASN A 132 -11.69 -15.93 -0.21
CA ASN A 132 -12.55 -14.80 -0.57
C ASN A 132 -11.88 -13.84 -1.55
N PRO A 133 -12.12 -13.97 -2.88
CA PRO A 133 -11.46 -13.15 -3.89
C PRO A 133 -11.72 -11.65 -3.70
N ASN A 134 -12.91 -11.26 -3.22
CA ASN A 134 -13.27 -9.88 -2.93
C ASN A 134 -12.39 -9.25 -1.83
N LEU A 135 -11.99 -10.03 -0.82
CA LEU A 135 -11.13 -9.54 0.25
C LEU A 135 -9.68 -9.40 -0.23
N ILE A 136 -9.22 -10.30 -1.09
CA ILE A 136 -7.89 -10.22 -1.72
C ILE A 136 -7.80 -8.95 -2.58
N LEU A 137 -8.80 -8.70 -3.42
CA LEU A 137 -8.88 -7.47 -4.22
C LEU A 137 -8.85 -6.21 -3.35
N LYS A 138 -9.56 -6.21 -2.20
CA LYS A 138 -9.47 -5.11 -1.24
C LYS A 138 -8.07 -4.97 -0.63
N VAL A 139 -7.36 -6.07 -0.32
CA VAL A 139 -5.96 -6.00 0.12
C VAL A 139 -5.09 -5.33 -0.94
N TYR A 140 -5.24 -5.71 -2.22
CA TYR A 140 -4.48 -5.10 -3.32
C TYR A 140 -4.75 -3.60 -3.43
N LEU A 141 -6.02 -3.20 -3.35
CA LEU A 141 -6.41 -1.79 -3.38
C LEU A 141 -5.79 -1.00 -2.23
N TYR A 142 -5.90 -1.49 -0.99
CA TYR A 142 -5.40 -0.75 0.18
C TYR A 142 -3.87 -0.69 0.23
N ALA A 143 -3.16 -1.72 -0.23
CA ALA A 143 -1.72 -1.67 -0.42
C ALA A 143 -1.32 -0.64 -1.50
N CYS A 144 -2.04 -0.59 -2.62
CA CYS A 144 -1.81 0.41 -3.67
C CYS A 144 -2.11 1.83 -3.18
N LYS A 145 -3.17 2.03 -2.36
CA LYS A 145 -3.45 3.33 -1.70
C LYS A 145 -2.35 3.74 -0.73
N LEU A 146 -1.72 2.79 -0.03
CA LEU A 146 -0.56 3.08 0.82
C LEU A 146 0.63 3.52 -0.02
N LEU A 147 0.93 2.82 -1.12
CA LEU A 147 1.96 3.22 -2.08
C LEU A 147 1.69 4.60 -2.69
N ASP A 148 0.44 4.89 -3.04
CA ASP A 148 0.01 6.18 -3.59
C ASP A 148 0.27 7.34 -2.63
N ILE A 149 -0.02 7.16 -1.33
CA ILE A 149 0.32 8.16 -0.31
C ILE A 149 1.84 8.30 -0.14
N LEU A 150 2.58 7.19 -0.08
CA LEU A 150 4.04 7.24 0.04
C LEU A 150 4.70 8.00 -1.10
N LEU A 151 4.14 7.92 -2.31
CA LEU A 151 4.60 8.66 -3.47
C LEU A 151 4.10 10.12 -3.50
N ALA A 152 2.98 10.42 -2.84
CA ALA A 152 2.38 11.75 -2.78
C ALA A 152 3.04 12.68 -1.75
N ILE A 153 3.56 12.12 -0.65
CA ILE A 153 4.17 12.91 0.44
C ILE A 153 5.49 13.52 -0.04
N PRO A 154 5.74 14.83 0.23
CA PRO A 154 6.98 15.48 -0.19
C PRO A 154 8.24 14.82 0.37
N PHE A 155 9.32 14.88 -0.41
CA PHE A 155 10.63 14.35 -0.01
C PHE A 155 11.17 14.96 1.29
N SER A 156 10.85 16.24 1.56
CA SER A 156 11.23 16.91 2.81
C SER A 156 10.68 16.25 4.06
N ASP A 157 9.56 15.54 3.91
CA ASP A 157 8.79 15.02 5.02
C ASP A 157 9.07 13.54 5.25
N ILE A 158 9.55 12.79 4.24
CA ILE A 158 9.85 11.34 4.34
C ILE A 158 11.15 10.98 3.62
N TYR A 159 12.29 11.18 4.28
CA TYR A 159 13.60 10.80 3.73
C TYR A 159 13.82 9.28 3.67
N GLN A 160 13.26 8.51 4.62
CA GLN A 160 13.50 7.07 4.70
C GLN A 160 12.94 6.33 3.48
N PHE A 161 11.81 6.78 2.94
CA PHE A 161 11.20 6.21 1.74
C PHE A 161 12.09 6.38 0.50
N GLN A 162 12.98 7.39 0.46
CA GLN A 162 13.88 7.62 -0.67
C GLN A 162 14.76 6.41 -1.00
N LEU A 163 15.22 5.68 0.03
CA LEU A 163 16.02 4.47 -0.14
C LEU A 163 15.26 3.34 -0.85
N PHE A 164 13.92 3.39 -0.77
CA PHE A 164 13.02 2.37 -1.28
C PHE A 164 12.28 2.79 -2.54
N ARG A 165 12.22 4.09 -2.84
CA ARG A 165 11.46 4.63 -3.97
C ARG A 165 11.83 3.98 -5.30
N SER A 166 13.14 3.77 -5.52
CA SER A 166 13.66 3.11 -6.73
C SER A 166 13.17 1.67 -6.91
N ALA A 167 12.65 1.02 -5.86
CA ALA A 167 12.01 -0.28 -5.99
C ALA A 167 10.66 -0.19 -6.73
N PHE A 168 9.93 0.90 -6.54
CA PHE A 168 8.55 1.05 -7.01
C PHE A 168 8.45 1.82 -8.31
N VAL A 169 9.28 2.85 -8.46
CA VAL A 169 9.14 3.89 -9.48
C VAL A 169 10.49 4.19 -10.11
N ASP A 170 10.53 4.37 -11.43
CA ASP A 170 11.75 4.75 -12.14
C ASP A 170 11.89 6.27 -12.15
N ASP A 171 12.90 6.76 -11.42
CA ASP A 171 13.25 8.19 -11.34
C ASP A 171 14.12 8.65 -12.52
N HIS A 172 14.54 7.74 -13.41
CA HIS A 172 15.44 8.07 -14.52
C HIS A 172 14.76 7.91 -15.88
N VAL A 173 14.89 8.93 -16.73
CA VAL A 173 14.61 8.82 -18.17
C VAL A 173 15.76 8.02 -18.80
N LYS A 174 15.76 6.69 -18.63
CA LYS A 174 16.72 5.85 -19.35
C LYS A 174 16.20 5.63 -20.77
N ASN A 175 16.98 6.04 -21.76
CA ASN A 175 16.83 5.54 -23.13
C ASN A 175 17.20 4.05 -23.10
N TYR A 176 16.20 3.19 -22.91
CA TYR A 176 16.34 1.73 -22.78
C TYR A 176 16.94 1.03 -24.03
N GLU A 177 17.36 1.79 -25.04
CA GLU A 177 17.83 1.23 -26.31
C GLU A 177 19.28 0.71 -26.27
N ASN A 178 20.12 1.08 -25.28
CA ASN A 178 21.57 0.81 -25.36
C ASN A 178 22.30 0.26 -24.10
N SER A 179 21.62 -0.24 -23.07
CA SER A 179 22.33 -0.81 -21.90
C SER A 179 22.00 -2.29 -21.66
N THR A 180 22.95 -3.16 -22.00
CA THR A 180 22.95 -4.63 -21.82
C THR A 180 23.35 -5.09 -20.41
N LEU A 181 23.25 -4.22 -19.40
CA LEU A 181 23.52 -4.57 -18.00
C LEU A 181 22.20 -4.68 -17.26
N ASP A 182 21.98 -5.84 -16.61
CA ASP A 182 20.84 -6.18 -15.75
C ASP A 182 20.32 -4.97 -14.95
N THR A 183 19.38 -4.24 -15.54
CA THR A 183 18.87 -3.01 -14.97
C THR A 183 17.77 -3.43 -14.02
N PHE A 184 17.89 -3.08 -12.74
CA PHE A 184 16.82 -3.30 -11.77
C PHE A 184 15.52 -2.66 -12.30
N ILE A 185 14.52 -3.50 -12.62
CA ILE A 185 13.23 -3.04 -13.17
C ILE A 185 12.27 -2.84 -12.00
N THR A 186 11.67 -1.65 -11.93
CA THR A 186 10.78 -1.24 -10.85
C THR A 186 9.44 -1.98 -10.90
N PHE A 187 8.75 -2.09 -9.75
CA PHE A 187 7.44 -2.74 -9.68
C PHE A 187 6.41 -2.09 -10.59
N SER A 188 6.39 -0.76 -10.71
CA SER A 188 5.46 -0.07 -11.60
C SER A 188 5.63 -0.48 -13.07
N ILE A 189 6.87 -0.57 -13.56
CA ILE A 189 7.15 -1.00 -14.94
C ILE A 189 6.77 -2.47 -15.14
N ARG A 190 7.18 -3.36 -14.21
CA ARG A 190 6.87 -4.80 -14.29
C ARG A 190 5.36 -5.05 -14.34
N LEU A 191 4.63 -4.47 -13.39
CA LEU A 191 3.19 -4.64 -13.29
C LEU A 191 2.47 -3.99 -14.46
N SER A 192 2.84 -2.76 -14.88
CA SER A 192 2.25 -2.11 -16.05
C SER A 192 2.34 -2.98 -17.31
N LYS A 193 3.51 -3.59 -17.57
CA LYS A 193 3.70 -4.49 -18.73
C LYS A 193 2.83 -5.74 -18.65
N LEU A 194 2.71 -6.35 -17.46
CA LEU A 194 1.85 -7.52 -17.27
C LEU A 194 0.36 -7.19 -17.44
N PHE A 195 -0.08 -6.04 -16.94
CA PHE A 195 -1.44 -5.57 -17.18
C PHE A 195 -1.70 -5.27 -18.66
N GLU A 196 -0.74 -4.64 -19.37
CA GLU A 196 -0.82 -4.38 -20.82
C GLU A 196 -0.99 -5.68 -21.60
N GLN A 197 -0.18 -6.70 -21.28
CA GLN A 197 -0.25 -8.02 -21.91
C GLN A 197 -1.61 -8.70 -21.68
N LYS A 198 -2.20 -8.54 -20.49
CA LYS A 198 -3.43 -9.24 -20.09
C LYS A 198 -4.72 -8.53 -20.53
N PHE A 199 -4.76 -7.20 -20.48
CA PHE A 199 -6.03 -6.45 -20.63
C PHE A 199 -6.13 -5.58 -21.88
N GLN A 200 -5.04 -5.40 -22.65
CA GLN A 200 -4.92 -4.72 -23.97
C GLN A 200 -5.40 -3.25 -24.05
N THR A 201 -6.36 -2.82 -23.24
CA THR A 201 -6.93 -1.47 -23.18
C THR A 201 -6.55 -0.83 -21.86
N ILE A 202 -5.95 0.36 -21.93
CA ILE A 202 -5.60 1.16 -20.75
C ILE A 202 -6.84 1.99 -20.39
N PRO A 203 -7.47 1.78 -19.22
CA PRO A 203 -8.48 2.70 -18.74
C PRO A 203 -7.81 4.06 -18.46
N ILE A 204 -8.42 5.14 -18.94
CA ILE A 204 -7.88 6.50 -18.84
C ILE A 204 -7.88 6.94 -17.37
N ILE A 205 -6.74 7.40 -16.85
CA ILE A 205 -6.71 8.15 -15.59
C ILE A 205 -7.16 9.57 -15.88
N GLN A 206 -8.31 9.95 -15.32
CA GLN A 206 -8.86 11.31 -15.50
C GLN A 206 -8.20 12.36 -14.60
N THR A 207 -7.39 11.96 -13.60
CA THR A 207 -6.83 12.87 -12.60
C THR A 207 -5.31 12.73 -12.48
N SER A 208 -4.58 13.79 -12.84
CA SER A 208 -3.12 13.90 -12.66
C SER A 208 -2.71 14.29 -11.25
N ASN A 209 -3.66 14.52 -10.33
CA ASN A 209 -3.36 15.04 -8.99
C ASN A 209 -3.45 13.93 -7.95
N PHE A 210 -2.33 13.69 -7.24
CA PHE A 210 -2.25 12.79 -6.09
C PHE A 210 -3.27 13.14 -4.98
N PRO A 211 -3.75 12.14 -4.22
CA PRO A 211 -3.63 10.70 -4.47
C PRO A 211 -4.38 10.27 -5.74
N LEU A 212 -3.75 9.41 -6.53
CA LEU A 212 -4.26 8.92 -7.83
C LEU A 212 -5.40 7.90 -7.65
N LEU A 213 -5.38 7.12 -6.57
CA LEU A 213 -6.36 6.09 -6.26
C LEU A 213 -7.44 6.61 -5.32
N ARG A 214 -8.55 7.07 -5.91
CA ARG A 214 -9.80 7.39 -5.19
C ARG A 214 -10.85 6.27 -5.22
N LEU A 215 -10.51 5.13 -5.81
CA LEU A 215 -11.39 3.95 -5.85
C LEU A 215 -11.65 3.46 -4.43
N ARG A 216 -12.91 3.19 -4.07
CA ARG A 216 -13.25 2.66 -2.74
C ARG A 216 -13.26 1.13 -2.74
N ILE A 217 -13.78 0.55 -3.82
CA ILE A 217 -13.84 -0.89 -4.07
C ILE A 217 -13.36 -1.13 -5.49
N ILE A 218 -12.73 -2.28 -5.72
CA ILE A 218 -12.46 -2.81 -7.06
C ILE A 218 -13.16 -4.16 -7.21
N SER A 219 -13.76 -4.39 -8.37
CA SER A 219 -14.40 -5.66 -8.75
C SER A 219 -13.43 -6.56 -9.50
N ASN A 220 -12.43 -5.98 -10.17
CA ASN A 220 -11.41 -6.70 -10.91
C ASN A 220 -10.02 -6.08 -10.70
N ILE A 221 -8.98 -6.91 -10.76
CA ILE A 221 -7.59 -6.47 -10.65
C ILE A 221 -7.19 -5.47 -11.76
N SER A 222 -7.80 -5.56 -12.94
CA SER A 222 -7.60 -4.62 -14.06
C SER A 222 -7.90 -3.16 -13.73
N GLU A 223 -8.72 -2.90 -12.71
CA GLU A 223 -9.00 -1.53 -12.26
C GLU A 223 -7.77 -0.85 -11.63
N LEU A 224 -6.75 -1.62 -11.24
CA LEU A 224 -5.45 -1.09 -10.78
C LEU A 224 -4.49 -0.78 -11.93
N PHE A 225 -4.78 -1.23 -13.15
CA PHE A 225 -3.92 -1.01 -14.31
C PHE A 225 -3.62 0.48 -14.58
N PRO A 226 -4.62 1.39 -14.58
CA PRO A 226 -4.35 2.80 -14.80
C PRO A 226 -3.28 3.33 -13.84
N PHE A 227 -3.41 3.01 -12.55
CA PHE A 227 -2.47 3.42 -11.52
C PHE A 227 -1.03 2.99 -11.82
N PHE A 228 -0.79 1.71 -12.12
CA PHE A 228 0.56 1.23 -12.43
C PHE A 228 1.11 1.81 -13.74
N ASN A 229 0.26 2.02 -14.74
CA ASN A 229 0.65 2.66 -16.00
C ASN A 229 1.02 4.15 -15.82
N TYR A 230 0.41 4.85 -14.87
CA TYR A 230 0.87 6.20 -14.53
C TYR A 230 2.18 6.18 -13.77
N LEU A 231 2.31 5.29 -12.77
CA LEU A 231 3.55 5.17 -11.99
C LEU A 231 4.76 4.80 -12.85
N SER A 232 4.58 3.96 -13.89
CA SER A 232 5.66 3.59 -14.81
C SER A 232 6.17 4.78 -15.63
N LYS A 233 5.36 5.83 -15.77
CA LYS A 233 5.63 7.05 -16.54
C LYS A 233 5.78 8.29 -15.66
N ILE A 234 5.89 8.12 -14.34
CA ILE A 234 5.84 9.25 -13.40
C ILE A 234 6.91 10.31 -13.69
N HIS A 235 8.11 9.91 -14.13
CA HIS A 235 9.22 10.81 -14.42
C HIS A 235 8.90 11.81 -15.55
N LEU A 236 7.98 11.46 -16.46
CA LEU A 236 7.48 12.37 -17.49
C LEU A 236 6.62 13.47 -16.87
N TYR A 237 5.96 13.17 -15.76
CA TYR A 237 5.07 14.08 -15.04
C TYR A 237 5.81 14.85 -13.92
N ASP A 238 6.80 14.26 -13.25
CA ASP A 238 7.59 14.92 -12.19
C ASP A 238 8.36 16.14 -12.70
N ASN A 239 8.79 16.15 -13.97
CA ASN A 239 9.35 17.34 -14.64
C ASN A 239 8.37 18.53 -14.72
N LEU A 240 7.06 18.29 -14.58
CA LEU A 240 6.03 19.34 -14.50
C LEU A 240 5.72 19.75 -13.05
N TYR A 241 5.99 18.89 -12.06
CA TYR A 241 5.70 19.14 -10.64
C TYR A 241 6.85 19.82 -9.88
N LEU A 242 8.11 19.60 -10.27
CA LEU A 242 9.28 20.29 -9.70
C LEU A 242 9.33 21.81 -9.96
N LYS A 243 8.42 22.35 -10.78
CA LYS A 243 8.34 23.78 -11.11
C LYS A 243 7.30 24.57 -10.30
N LYS A 244 6.51 23.93 -9.44
CA LYS A 244 5.39 24.57 -8.73
C LYS A 244 5.44 24.26 -7.23
N ASP A 245 6.47 24.78 -6.57
CA ASP A 245 6.62 24.66 -5.13
C ASP A 245 5.69 25.59 -4.33
N GLN A 246 5.40 25.12 -3.11
CA GLN A 246 4.78 25.78 -1.95
C GLN A 246 3.26 26.00 -1.92
N ILE A 247 2.57 26.35 -3.01
CA ILE A 247 1.10 26.54 -2.98
C ILE A 247 0.34 25.19 -3.06
N PHE A 248 0.96 24.15 -3.63
CA PHE A 248 0.33 22.85 -3.86
C PHE A 248 0.44 21.85 -2.70
N LEU A 249 1.23 22.16 -1.66
CA LEU A 249 1.41 21.23 -0.52
C LEU A 249 0.16 21.16 0.36
N SER A 250 -0.50 22.29 0.66
CA SER A 250 -1.74 22.29 1.45
C SER A 250 -2.86 21.52 0.76
N ASP A 251 -3.01 21.70 -0.55
CA ASP A 251 -4.02 21.02 -1.35
C ASP A 251 -3.76 19.51 -1.45
N LYS A 252 -2.50 19.08 -1.53
CA LYS A 252 -2.13 17.66 -1.49
C LYS A 252 -2.42 17.03 -0.13
N THR A 253 -2.05 17.69 0.97
CA THR A 253 -2.34 17.18 2.32
C THR A 253 -3.85 17.07 2.54
N ASN A 254 -4.63 18.07 2.13
CA ASN A 254 -6.09 18.02 2.19
C ASN A 254 -6.67 16.89 1.30
N ALA A 255 -6.09 16.64 0.13
CA ALA A 255 -6.50 15.55 -0.75
C ALA A 255 -6.18 14.15 -0.17
N ILE A 256 -5.07 14.02 0.55
CA ILE A 256 -4.69 12.79 1.26
C ILE A 256 -5.63 12.56 2.44
N GLU A 257 -5.90 13.58 3.24
CA GLU A 257 -6.79 13.49 4.39
C GLU A 257 -8.23 13.16 3.97
N THR A 258 -8.73 13.78 2.90
CA THR A 258 -10.05 13.46 2.34
C THR A 258 -10.12 12.02 1.83
N SER A 259 -9.09 11.53 1.14
CA SER A 259 -9.01 10.13 0.72
C SER A 259 -9.05 9.15 1.91
N ILE A 260 -8.37 9.46 3.01
CA ILE A 260 -8.40 8.65 4.23
C ILE A 260 -9.78 8.69 4.90
N LEU A 261 -10.41 9.88 4.95
CA LEU A 261 -11.76 10.05 5.50
C LEU A 261 -12.81 9.24 4.75
N GLU A 262 -12.74 9.19 3.43
CA GLU A 262 -13.67 8.40 2.62
C GLU A 262 -13.61 6.91 2.96
N ASP A 263 -12.42 6.39 3.27
CA ASP A 263 -12.23 4.98 3.63
C ASP A 263 -12.74 4.65 5.05
N PHE A 264 -12.96 5.65 5.91
CA PHE A 264 -13.63 5.44 7.20
C PHE A 264 -15.15 5.23 7.05
N LEU A 265 -15.76 5.75 5.99
CA LEU A 265 -17.22 5.72 5.78
C LEU A 265 -17.75 4.39 5.21
N GLU A 266 -16.85 3.46 4.82
CA GLU A 266 -17.19 2.09 4.37
C GLU A 266 -17.19 1.05 5.49
#